data_AF-G7VA23-F1
#
_entry.id   AF-G7VA23-F1
#
_cell.length_a   1.000
_cell.length_b   1.000
_cell.length_c   1.000
_cell.angle_alpha   90.00
_cell.angle_beta   90.00
_cell.angle_gamma   90.00
#
_symmetry.space_group_name_H-M   'P 1'
#
loop_
_entity.id
_entity.type
_entity.pdbx_description
1 polymer ?
#
loop_
_entity_poly.entity_id
_entity_poly.type
_entity_poly.pdbx_seq_one_letter_code
_entity_poly.pdbx_strand_id
1 'polypeptide(L)'
;MKKKILGLSFSSDKSSLPMVLIHTQKSGGTLVNGKKAKIVVAPPQHKLHEACKENSLVIKLPDNVFPLRENDFISFNKGGVLLRVSEGNGTCCVCEVAKEGFLLVSESFEKWEPVNVAVLTVSDKGSRGEREDTSGPALGEAVVDIGGILQDRAIVPDEPKDILKVLRSWISRGYELILITGGTGLSPRDVTPESLADLEGKDVPGIGEYMRWRTSYYTLRSILSRCMAKVVERSLIIALPGSRKAALECFFAVSPVIRHAIEIVTGKATECAHNHK
;
A
#
# COMPACT_ATOMS: atom_id res chain seq x y z
N MET A 1 7.12 -25.74 -2.38
CA MET A 1 7.17 -25.66 -0.90
C MET A 1 6.10 -24.70 -0.42
N LYS A 2 5.37 -25.03 0.66
CA LYS A 2 4.35 -24.13 1.21
C LYS A 2 5.04 -22.85 1.71
N LYS A 3 4.66 -21.67 1.20
CA LYS A 3 5.14 -20.36 1.68
C LYS A 3 4.59 -20.11 3.08
N LYS A 4 5.19 -20.73 4.09
CA LYS A 4 4.76 -20.69 5.49
C LYS A 4 5.88 -20.29 6.43
N ILE A 5 5.53 -19.61 7.52
CA ILE A 5 6.46 -19.33 8.63
C ILE A 5 6.95 -20.65 9.21
N LEU A 6 8.27 -20.85 9.25
CA LEU A 6 8.91 -22.07 9.74
C LEU A 6 9.25 -22.00 11.23
N GLY A 7 9.36 -20.79 11.79
CA GLY A 7 9.61 -20.62 13.21
C GLY A 7 9.62 -19.14 13.62
N LEU A 8 9.27 -18.92 14.87
CA LEU A 8 9.35 -17.63 15.55
C LEU A 8 10.14 -17.85 16.85
N SER A 9 11.15 -17.05 17.12
CA SER A 9 11.98 -17.17 18.34
C SER A 9 12.65 -15.84 18.66
N PHE A 10 13.00 -15.60 19.92
CA PHE A 10 13.84 -14.45 20.27
C PHE A 10 15.33 -14.80 20.12
N SER A 11 16.18 -13.81 19.84
CA SER A 11 17.64 -14.03 19.77
C SER A 11 18.24 -14.49 21.10
N SER A 12 17.67 -14.02 22.23
CA SER A 12 18.08 -14.38 23.59
C SER A 12 17.52 -15.72 24.07
N ASP A 13 16.41 -16.18 23.48
CA ASP A 13 15.73 -17.42 23.85
C ASP A 13 15.33 -18.20 22.59
N LYS A 14 16.01 -19.33 22.37
CA LYS A 14 15.80 -20.21 21.22
C LYS A 14 14.51 -21.02 21.31
N SER A 15 13.71 -20.87 22.38
CA SER A 15 12.39 -21.47 22.47
C SER A 15 11.51 -20.99 21.31
N SER A 16 10.80 -21.93 20.69
CA SER A 16 9.88 -21.61 19.61
C SER A 16 8.63 -20.95 20.20
N LEU A 17 8.30 -19.76 19.70
CA LEU A 17 7.07 -19.06 20.03
C LEU A 17 5.97 -19.51 19.08
N PRO A 18 4.79 -19.94 19.57
CA PRO A 18 3.68 -20.30 18.69
C PRO A 18 3.04 -19.08 18.00
N MET A 19 3.08 -17.92 18.67
CA MET A 19 2.47 -16.68 18.22
C MET A 19 3.20 -15.47 18.82
N VAL A 20 3.24 -14.36 18.10
CA VAL A 20 3.72 -13.07 18.58
C VAL A 20 2.80 -11.93 18.11
N LEU A 21 2.61 -10.91 18.94
CA LEU A 21 2.03 -9.64 18.54
C LEU A 21 3.14 -8.69 18.12
N ILE A 22 3.06 -8.15 16.90
CA ILE A 22 3.95 -7.09 16.42
C ILE A 22 3.17 -5.78 16.28
N HIS A 23 3.74 -4.69 16.78
CA HIS A 23 3.14 -3.36 16.67
C HIS A 23 4.19 -2.26 16.79
N THR A 24 3.80 -1.01 16.57
CA THR A 24 4.66 0.17 16.62
C THR A 24 4.34 1.04 17.83
N GLN A 25 5.33 1.80 18.31
CA GLN A 25 5.10 2.88 19.28
C GLN A 25 4.69 4.17 18.57
N LYS A 26 3.90 5.00 19.24
CA LYS A 26 3.58 6.36 18.77
C LYS A 26 4.82 7.22 18.48
N SER A 27 5.92 6.99 19.21
CA SER A 27 7.22 7.66 19.03
C SER A 27 8.10 7.04 17.95
N GLY A 28 7.60 6.03 17.23
CA GLY A 28 8.40 5.18 16.36
C GLY A 28 9.08 4.02 17.11
N GLY A 29 9.44 2.97 16.37
CA GLY A 29 10.08 1.77 16.88
C GLY A 29 9.14 0.57 17.03
N THR A 30 9.70 -0.62 16.86
CA THR A 30 8.96 -1.89 16.85
C THR A 30 8.85 -2.50 18.24
N LEU A 31 7.66 -2.99 18.56
CA LEU A 31 7.34 -3.76 19.75
C LEU A 31 6.92 -5.17 19.36
N VAL A 32 7.43 -6.15 20.10
CA VAL A 32 7.03 -7.56 20.02
C VAL A 32 6.55 -7.98 21.40
N ASN A 33 5.29 -8.40 21.51
CA ASN A 33 4.62 -8.70 22.78
C ASN A 33 4.81 -7.56 23.82
N GLY A 34 4.69 -6.30 23.37
CA GLY A 34 4.82 -5.11 24.21
C GLY A 34 6.25 -4.69 24.56
N LYS A 35 7.28 -5.42 24.13
CA LYS A 35 8.70 -5.09 24.40
C LYS A 35 9.42 -4.62 23.15
N LYS A 36 10.29 -3.61 23.27
CA LYS A 36 11.10 -3.09 22.16
C LYS A 36 11.99 -4.18 21.61
N ALA A 37 11.79 -4.54 20.35
CA ALA A 37 12.59 -5.56 19.70
C ALA A 37 12.79 -5.24 18.23
N LYS A 38 13.92 -5.67 17.68
CA LYS A 38 14.12 -5.68 16.22
C LYS A 38 13.43 -6.89 15.61
N ILE A 39 12.95 -6.78 14.38
CA ILE A 39 12.46 -7.94 13.62
C ILE A 39 13.52 -8.29 12.58
N VAL A 40 13.97 -9.55 12.63
CA VAL A 40 14.93 -10.11 11.69
C VAL A 40 14.27 -11.27 10.97
N VAL A 41 14.33 -11.27 9.64
CA VAL A 41 13.84 -12.36 8.80
C VAL A 41 15.04 -13.10 8.23
N ALA A 42 15.11 -14.41 8.45
CA ALA A 42 16.27 -15.22 8.10
C ALA A 42 15.87 -16.64 7.63
N PRO A 43 16.74 -17.33 6.86
CA PRO A 43 16.52 -18.71 6.49
C PRO A 43 16.70 -19.67 7.68
N PRO A 44 16.20 -20.93 7.61
CA PRO A 44 16.12 -21.82 8.77
C PRO A 44 17.48 -22.20 9.35
N GLN A 45 18.46 -22.36 8.46
CA GLN A 45 19.83 -22.77 8.79
C GLN A 45 20.76 -21.58 9.10
N HIS A 46 20.27 -20.34 8.99
CA HIS A 46 21.09 -19.16 9.23
C HIS A 46 21.51 -19.12 10.71
N LYS A 47 22.82 -19.13 10.95
CA LYS A 47 23.37 -18.82 12.27
C LYS A 47 23.14 -17.34 12.51
N LEU A 48 22.40 -17.01 13.57
CA LEU A 48 22.19 -15.62 13.97
C LEU A 48 23.56 -14.96 14.19
N HIS A 49 23.92 -14.03 13.32
CA HIS A 49 25.16 -13.24 13.41
C HIS A 49 25.04 -12.21 14.55
N GLU A 50 26.15 -11.60 14.97
CA GLU A 50 26.18 -10.49 15.95
C GLU A 50 25.25 -9.30 15.60
N ALA A 51 24.80 -9.18 14.35
CA ALA A 51 23.79 -8.21 13.91
C ALA A 51 22.41 -8.42 14.57
N CYS A 52 22.08 -9.65 14.98
CA CYS A 52 20.97 -9.97 15.87
C CYS A 52 21.36 -9.62 17.31
N LYS A 53 21.50 -8.33 17.60
CA LYS A 53 21.74 -7.79 18.95
C LYS A 53 20.66 -8.30 19.93
N GLU A 54 20.94 -8.15 21.23
CA GLU A 54 19.99 -8.49 22.31
C GLU A 54 18.57 -8.00 22.01
N ASN A 55 17.59 -8.87 22.26
CA ASN A 55 16.15 -8.67 22.08
C ASN A 55 15.67 -8.47 20.62
N SER A 56 16.00 -9.41 19.72
CA SER A 56 15.45 -9.46 18.36
C SER A 56 14.46 -10.61 18.19
N LEU A 57 13.29 -10.36 17.61
CA LEU A 57 12.42 -11.42 17.09
C LEU A 57 12.99 -11.92 15.77
N VAL A 58 13.23 -13.22 15.67
CA VAL A 58 13.66 -13.91 14.47
C VAL A 58 12.49 -14.64 13.86
N ILE A 59 12.15 -14.30 12.62
CA ILE A 59 11.15 -14.98 11.80
C ILE A 59 11.89 -15.85 10.78
N LYS A 60 11.72 -17.16 10.88
CA LYS A 60 12.34 -18.12 9.96
C LYS A 60 11.42 -18.37 8.78
N LEU A 61 11.88 -18.02 7.58
CA LEU A 61 11.19 -18.28 6.32
C LEU A 61 11.99 -19.27 5.45
N PRO A 62 11.36 -19.98 4.51
CA PRO A 62 12.07 -20.88 3.60
C PRO A 62 13.09 -20.16 2.70
N ASP A 63 14.19 -20.82 2.35
CA ASP A 63 15.32 -20.21 1.60
C ASP A 63 14.92 -19.56 0.27
N ASN A 64 13.89 -20.08 -0.40
CA ASN A 64 13.47 -19.62 -1.73
C ASN A 64 12.78 -18.24 -1.73
N VAL A 65 12.53 -17.63 -0.58
CA VAL A 65 12.06 -16.23 -0.50
C VAL A 65 13.21 -15.23 -0.64
N PHE A 66 14.44 -15.66 -0.37
CA PHE A 66 15.62 -14.81 -0.41
C PHE A 66 16.21 -14.77 -1.84
N PRO A 67 16.85 -13.66 -2.25
CA PRO A 67 17.07 -12.44 -1.46
C PRO A 67 15.81 -11.57 -1.33
N LEU A 68 15.71 -10.91 -0.18
CA LEU A 68 14.77 -9.81 0.07
C LEU A 68 15.54 -8.49 -0.07
N ARG A 69 15.04 -7.60 -0.93
CA ARG A 69 15.63 -6.29 -1.23
C ARG A 69 15.07 -5.25 -0.28
N GLU A 70 15.80 -4.15 -0.11
CA GLU A 70 15.27 -2.97 0.58
C GLU A 70 13.93 -2.56 -0.04
N ASN A 71 12.97 -2.19 0.80
CA ASN A 71 11.59 -1.86 0.44
C ASN A 71 10.71 -3.01 -0.07
N ASP A 72 11.21 -4.25 -0.17
CA ASP A 72 10.33 -5.40 -0.32
C ASP A 72 9.41 -5.50 0.92
N PHE A 73 8.20 -6.00 0.70
CA PHE A 73 7.25 -6.31 1.75
C PHE A 73 7.14 -7.82 1.93
N ILE A 74 6.87 -8.23 3.17
CA ILE A 74 6.46 -9.59 3.51
C ILE A 74 5.06 -9.49 4.08
N SER A 75 4.12 -10.06 3.33
CA SER A 75 2.70 -10.07 3.68
C SER A 75 2.33 -11.38 4.33
N PHE A 76 1.70 -11.29 5.50
CA PHE A 76 1.15 -12.43 6.22
C PHE A 76 -0.37 -12.29 6.28
N ASN A 77 -1.06 -13.42 6.39
CA ASN A 77 -2.53 -13.45 6.42
C ASN A 77 -3.21 -12.67 5.29
N LYS A 78 -2.70 -12.79 4.05
CA LYS A 78 -3.24 -12.04 2.88
C LYS A 78 -3.29 -10.52 3.10
N GLY A 79 -2.24 -9.94 3.70
CA GLY A 79 -2.16 -8.51 3.98
C GLY A 79 -2.75 -8.08 5.32
N GLY A 80 -3.03 -9.03 6.21
CA GLY A 80 -3.42 -8.74 7.59
C GLY A 80 -2.27 -8.16 8.42
N VAL A 81 -1.04 -8.63 8.18
CA VAL A 81 0.19 -8.12 8.80
C VAL A 81 1.24 -7.90 7.72
N LEU A 82 1.92 -6.76 7.76
CA LEU A 82 2.93 -6.39 6.77
C LEU A 82 4.23 -6.01 7.46
N LEU A 83 5.32 -6.60 6.99
CA LEU A 83 6.68 -6.19 7.31
C LEU A 83 7.31 -5.55 6.07
N ARG A 84 7.99 -4.43 6.25
CA ARG A 84 8.80 -3.80 5.20
C ARG A 84 10.27 -4.01 5.50
N VAL A 85 11.03 -4.44 4.50
CA VAL A 85 12.48 -4.62 4.63
C VAL A 85 13.15 -3.26 4.68
N SER A 86 13.84 -2.96 5.78
CA SER A 86 14.60 -1.72 5.98
C SER A 86 16.07 -1.88 5.62
N GLU A 87 16.67 -3.03 5.92
CA GLU A 87 18.07 -3.33 5.61
C GLU A 87 18.20 -4.80 5.21
N GLY A 88 18.79 -5.07 4.03
CA GLY A 88 19.03 -6.44 3.55
C GLY A 88 20.52 -6.70 3.33
N ASN A 89 21.04 -7.82 3.83
CA ASN A 89 22.42 -8.25 3.57
C ASN A 89 22.50 -9.46 2.60
N GLY A 90 21.42 -9.72 1.86
CA GLY A 90 21.29 -10.83 0.91
C GLY A 90 20.95 -12.19 1.53
N THR A 91 21.28 -12.44 2.81
CA THR A 91 21.01 -13.72 3.49
C THR A 91 20.03 -13.61 4.65
N CYS A 92 19.91 -12.43 5.25
CA CYS A 92 18.84 -12.07 6.18
C CYS A 92 18.52 -10.58 6.00
N CYS A 93 17.42 -10.14 6.61
CA CYS A 93 17.05 -8.73 6.58
C CYS A 93 16.43 -8.27 7.89
N VAL A 94 16.62 -6.98 8.17
CA VAL A 94 15.90 -6.27 9.23
C VAL A 94 14.62 -5.73 8.62
N CYS A 95 13.53 -5.87 9.37
CA CYS A 95 12.22 -5.42 8.97
C CYS A 95 11.63 -4.42 9.97
N GLU A 96 10.82 -3.52 9.43
CA GLU A 96 9.94 -2.63 10.17
C GLU A 96 8.50 -3.09 10.05
N VAL A 97 7.70 -2.83 11.08
CA VAL A 97 6.26 -3.11 11.05
C VAL A 97 5.58 -2.05 10.20
N ALA A 98 5.07 -2.46 9.04
CA ALA A 98 4.28 -1.63 8.14
C ALA A 98 2.78 -1.73 8.48
N LYS A 99 2.33 -2.91 8.90
CA LYS A 99 0.97 -3.16 9.40
C LYS A 99 1.02 -4.13 10.56
N GLU A 100 0.43 -3.70 11.67
CA GLU A 100 0.48 -4.39 12.96
C GLU A 100 -0.44 -5.61 12.99
N GLY A 101 -0.16 -6.54 13.89
CA GLY A 101 -1.05 -7.67 14.17
C GLY A 101 -0.32 -8.89 14.73
N PHE A 102 -1.01 -10.03 14.70
CA PHE A 102 -0.48 -11.29 15.21
C PHE A 102 0.19 -12.08 14.10
N LEU A 103 1.37 -12.63 14.38
CA LEU A 103 2.04 -13.62 13.54
C LEU A 103 2.00 -14.97 14.22
N LEU A 104 1.65 -16.01 13.46
CA LEU A 104 1.58 -17.38 13.94
C LEU A 104 2.57 -18.29 13.20
N VAL A 105 3.17 -19.26 13.90
CA VAL A 105 3.95 -20.30 13.22
C VAL A 105 3.04 -21.05 12.23
N SER A 106 3.59 -21.47 11.09
CA SER A 106 2.86 -22.12 9.98
C SER A 106 1.84 -21.25 9.24
N GLU A 107 1.76 -19.96 9.55
CA GLU A 107 1.00 -18.98 8.79
C GLU A 107 1.57 -18.80 7.39
N SER A 108 0.68 -18.60 6.41
CA SER A 108 1.08 -18.35 5.02
C SER A 108 1.62 -16.94 4.86
N PHE A 109 2.64 -16.79 4.02
CA PHE A 109 3.19 -15.49 3.66
C PHE A 109 3.40 -15.34 2.15
N GLU A 110 3.53 -14.09 1.71
CA GLU A 110 3.88 -13.71 0.36
C GLU A 110 4.96 -12.64 0.38
N LYS A 111 5.91 -12.75 -0.54
CA LYS A 111 6.83 -11.66 -0.86
C LYS A 111 6.09 -10.71 -1.79
N TRP A 112 6.13 -9.43 -1.46
CA TRP A 112 5.45 -8.35 -2.15
C TRP A 112 6.50 -7.34 -2.62
N GLU A 113 6.64 -7.13 -3.92
CA GLU A 113 7.44 -6.01 -4.43
C GLU A 113 6.76 -4.68 -4.06
N PRO A 114 7.50 -3.60 -3.80
CA PRO A 114 6.89 -2.32 -3.51
C PRO A 114 6.06 -1.83 -4.70
N VAL A 115 4.90 -1.24 -4.39
CA VAL A 115 4.09 -0.52 -5.36
C VAL A 115 4.49 0.96 -5.32
N ASN A 116 4.93 1.52 -6.43
CA ASN A 116 5.29 2.94 -6.52
C ASN A 116 4.03 3.80 -6.68
N VAL A 117 3.75 4.63 -5.67
CA VAL A 117 2.52 5.43 -5.57
C VAL A 117 2.83 6.92 -5.71
N ALA A 118 1.96 7.66 -6.39
CA ALA A 118 1.90 9.11 -6.27
C ALA A 118 0.49 9.60 -5.92
N VAL A 119 0.41 10.76 -5.26
CA VAL A 119 -0.85 11.34 -4.82
C VAL A 119 -0.99 12.79 -5.31
N LEU A 120 -2.00 13.04 -6.15
CA LEU A 120 -2.36 14.35 -6.66
C LEU A 120 -3.55 14.92 -5.89
N THR A 121 -3.39 16.08 -5.29
CA THR A 121 -4.51 16.86 -4.74
C THR A 121 -4.95 17.89 -5.77
N VAL A 122 -6.23 17.84 -6.15
CA VAL A 122 -6.85 18.82 -7.07
C VAL A 122 -7.69 19.78 -6.24
N SER A 123 -7.23 21.02 -6.13
CA SER A 123 -7.94 22.08 -5.40
C SER A 123 -7.45 23.47 -5.77
N ASP A 124 -8.34 24.31 -6.28
CA ASP A 124 -8.12 25.74 -6.46
C ASP A 124 -7.55 26.40 -5.18
N LYS A 125 -8.20 26.18 -4.03
CA LYS A 125 -7.76 26.76 -2.74
C LYS A 125 -6.44 26.14 -2.24
N GLY A 126 -6.30 24.83 -2.38
CA GLY A 126 -5.08 24.13 -1.98
C GLY A 126 -3.85 24.59 -2.76
N SER A 127 -3.99 24.75 -4.08
CA SER A 127 -2.91 25.19 -4.97
C SER A 127 -2.43 26.62 -4.69
N ARG A 128 -3.30 27.48 -4.15
CA ARG A 128 -2.96 28.85 -3.71
C ARG A 128 -2.50 28.93 -2.24
N GLY A 129 -2.45 27.81 -1.52
CA GLY A 129 -2.10 27.79 -0.09
C GLY A 129 -3.19 28.35 0.83
N GLU A 130 -4.40 28.60 0.32
CA GLU A 130 -5.55 29.10 1.09
C GLU A 130 -6.21 28.01 1.95
N ARG A 131 -5.87 26.74 1.69
CA ARG A 131 -6.35 25.59 2.44
C ARG A 131 -5.23 24.55 2.54
N GLU A 132 -5.00 24.05 3.75
CA GLU A 132 -4.08 22.95 3.98
C GLU A 132 -4.60 21.65 3.35
N ASP A 133 -3.74 20.97 2.59
CA ASP A 133 -4.02 19.64 2.06
C ASP A 133 -3.83 18.57 3.15
N THR A 134 -4.95 18.05 3.63
CA THR A 134 -4.99 16.95 4.62
C THR A 134 -5.33 15.60 4.00
N SER A 135 -5.79 15.58 2.75
CA SER A 135 -6.18 14.35 2.04
C SER A 135 -4.98 13.68 1.40
N GLY A 136 -4.12 14.46 0.74
CA GLY A 136 -2.91 13.97 0.07
C GLY A 136 -1.95 13.23 1.01
N PRO A 137 -1.55 13.80 2.18
CA PRO A 137 -0.69 13.10 3.13
C PRO A 137 -1.36 11.82 3.65
N ALA A 138 -2.65 11.87 3.99
CA ALA A 138 -3.35 10.74 4.56
C ALA A 138 -3.46 9.55 3.60
N LEU A 139 -3.67 9.81 2.30
CA LEU A 139 -3.63 8.76 1.28
C LEU A 139 -2.21 8.18 1.11
N GLY A 140 -1.19 9.04 1.19
CA GLY A 140 0.21 8.64 1.17
C GLY A 140 0.61 7.71 2.31
N GLU A 141 0.00 7.86 3.49
CA GLU A 141 0.15 6.92 4.61
C GLU A 141 -0.66 5.64 4.38
N ALA A 142 -1.90 5.77 3.90
CA ALA A 142 -2.83 4.64 3.75
C ALA A 142 -2.36 3.59 2.72
N VAL A 143 -1.54 3.97 1.74
CA VAL A 143 -1.06 3.02 0.71
C VAL A 143 -0.14 1.93 1.26
N VAL A 144 0.33 2.05 2.50
CA VAL A 144 1.09 0.98 3.16
C VAL A 144 0.29 -0.33 3.21
N ASP A 145 -1.04 -0.27 3.30
CA ASP A 145 -1.94 -1.43 3.35
C ASP A 145 -1.89 -2.33 2.11
N ILE A 146 -1.41 -1.79 1.00
CA ILE A 146 -1.24 -2.51 -0.26
C ILE A 146 0.24 -2.77 -0.59
N GLY A 147 1.15 -2.53 0.37
CA GLY A 147 2.59 -2.53 0.14
C GLY A 147 3.05 -1.40 -0.79
N GLY A 148 2.35 -0.27 -0.74
CA GLY A 148 2.66 0.94 -1.49
C GLY A 148 3.69 1.82 -0.80
N ILE A 149 4.50 2.50 -1.61
CA ILE A 149 5.46 3.50 -1.18
C ILE A 149 5.14 4.79 -1.93
N LEU A 150 4.90 5.85 -1.17
CA LEU A 150 4.69 7.17 -1.72
C LEU A 150 6.00 7.73 -2.28
N GLN A 151 6.05 7.92 -3.60
CA GLN A 151 7.20 8.45 -4.32
C GLN A 151 7.06 9.96 -4.58
N ASP A 152 5.84 10.45 -4.79
CA ASP A 152 5.61 11.86 -5.12
C ASP A 152 4.23 12.37 -4.69
N ARG A 153 4.16 13.67 -4.46
CA ARG A 153 2.93 14.40 -4.14
C ARG A 153 2.92 15.75 -4.84
N ALA A 154 1.75 16.12 -5.35
CA ALA A 154 1.54 17.44 -5.94
C ALA A 154 0.16 17.99 -5.59
N ILE A 155 0.03 19.31 -5.63
CA ILE A 155 -1.25 20.02 -5.54
C ILE A 155 -1.38 20.89 -6.79
N VAL A 156 -2.51 20.79 -7.48
CA VAL A 156 -2.82 21.58 -8.69
C VAL A 156 -4.20 22.23 -8.57
N PRO A 157 -4.45 23.35 -9.27
CA PRO A 157 -5.80 23.90 -9.37
C PRO A 157 -6.72 22.95 -10.14
N ASP A 158 -8.03 23.24 -10.10
CA ASP A 158 -9.06 22.49 -10.83
C ASP A 158 -9.04 22.85 -12.33
N GLU A 159 -7.90 22.65 -12.98
CA GLU A 159 -7.63 22.99 -14.38
C GLU A 159 -7.17 21.74 -15.14
N PRO A 160 -7.87 21.32 -16.22
CA PRO A 160 -7.56 20.08 -16.92
C PRO A 160 -6.11 20.00 -17.42
N LYS A 161 -5.54 21.12 -17.87
CA LYS A 161 -4.16 21.18 -18.37
C LYS A 161 -3.14 20.86 -17.27
N ASP A 162 -3.35 21.37 -16.06
CA ASP A 162 -2.44 21.15 -14.93
C ASP A 162 -2.54 19.72 -14.40
N ILE A 163 -3.76 19.18 -14.30
CA ILE A 163 -4.02 17.78 -13.93
C ILE A 163 -3.33 16.86 -14.94
N LEU A 164 -3.61 17.01 -16.24
CA LEU A 164 -3.05 16.18 -17.30
C LEU A 164 -1.52 16.26 -17.38
N LYS A 165 -0.94 17.45 -17.16
CA LYS A 165 0.52 17.62 -17.13
C LYS A 165 1.17 16.77 -16.05
N VAL A 166 0.62 16.77 -14.84
CA VAL A 166 1.14 15.95 -13.74
C VAL A 166 0.93 14.46 -14.03
N LEU A 167 -0.27 14.06 -14.45
CA LEU A 167 -0.57 12.66 -14.74
C LEU A 167 0.35 12.09 -15.83
N ARG A 168 0.54 12.79 -16.95
CA ARG A 168 1.43 12.34 -18.02
C ARG A 168 2.89 12.22 -17.56
N SER A 169 3.37 13.15 -16.73
CA SER A 169 4.70 13.08 -16.12
C SER A 169 4.84 11.88 -15.18
N TRP A 170 3.81 11.57 -14.39
CA TRP A 170 3.83 10.46 -13.43
C TRP A 170 3.74 9.10 -14.09
N ILE A 171 2.90 8.97 -15.13
CA ILE A 171 2.81 7.78 -15.96
C ILE A 171 4.16 7.51 -16.63
N SER A 172 4.80 8.53 -17.23
CA SER A 172 6.10 8.35 -17.91
C SER A 172 7.26 8.00 -16.96
N ARG A 173 7.19 8.42 -15.69
CA ARG A 173 8.12 8.00 -14.64
C ARG A 173 7.83 6.60 -14.07
N GLY A 174 6.78 5.94 -14.54
CA GLY A 174 6.47 4.55 -14.20
C GLY A 174 5.81 4.36 -12.84
N TYR A 175 5.04 5.34 -12.36
CA TYR A 175 4.23 5.14 -11.14
C TYR A 175 3.10 4.16 -11.40
N GLU A 176 2.99 3.16 -10.54
CA GLU A 176 2.09 2.02 -10.73
C GLU A 176 0.69 2.33 -10.20
N LEU A 177 0.60 3.16 -9.17
CA LEU A 177 -0.65 3.70 -8.62
C LEU A 177 -0.59 5.22 -8.56
N ILE A 178 -1.59 5.87 -9.13
CA ILE A 178 -1.80 7.31 -9.00
C ILE A 178 -3.14 7.53 -8.32
N LEU A 179 -3.12 8.11 -7.13
CA LEU A 179 -4.33 8.51 -6.42
C LEU A 179 -4.57 10.00 -6.66
N ILE A 180 -5.78 10.37 -7.02
CA ILE A 180 -6.20 11.77 -7.15
C ILE A 180 -7.25 12.05 -6.07
N THR A 181 -7.14 13.14 -5.33
CA THR A 181 -8.16 13.57 -4.38
C THR A 181 -8.65 14.98 -4.73
N GLY A 182 -9.96 15.13 -4.92
CA GLY A 182 -10.59 16.40 -5.30
C GLY A 182 -11.07 16.45 -6.74
N GLY A 183 -11.87 17.48 -7.06
CA GLY A 183 -12.45 17.71 -8.38
C GLY A 183 -13.46 16.65 -8.86
N THR A 184 -14.01 15.82 -7.97
CA THR A 184 -14.99 14.75 -8.29
C THR A 184 -16.44 15.08 -7.93
N GLY A 185 -16.71 16.31 -7.47
CA GLY A 185 -18.07 16.75 -7.14
C GLY A 185 -18.90 17.12 -8.38
N LEU A 186 -19.98 17.89 -8.17
CA LEU A 186 -20.89 18.36 -9.22
C LEU A 186 -20.74 19.87 -9.52
N SER A 187 -19.75 20.54 -8.92
CA SER A 187 -19.47 21.95 -9.19
C SER A 187 -18.98 22.12 -10.63
N PRO A 188 -19.21 23.27 -11.29
CA PRO A 188 -18.58 23.59 -12.57
C PRO A 188 -17.05 23.57 -12.55
N ARG A 189 -16.44 23.68 -11.37
CA ARG A 189 -14.99 23.55 -11.18
C ARG A 189 -14.53 22.11 -11.01
N ASP A 190 -15.42 21.17 -10.66
CA ASP A 190 -15.01 19.77 -10.51
C ASP A 190 -14.75 19.16 -11.90
N VAL A 191 -13.48 19.02 -12.28
CA VAL A 191 -13.07 18.59 -13.64
C VAL A 191 -12.19 17.33 -13.66
N THR A 192 -11.97 16.68 -12.52
CA THR A 192 -11.09 15.50 -12.43
C THR A 192 -11.57 14.35 -13.34
N PRO A 193 -12.86 13.96 -13.35
CA PRO A 193 -13.34 12.89 -14.23
C PRO A 193 -13.18 13.21 -15.71
N GLU A 194 -13.48 14.44 -16.13
CA GLU A 194 -13.29 14.92 -17.51
C GLU A 194 -11.81 14.85 -17.91
N SER A 195 -10.92 15.29 -17.02
CA SER A 195 -9.47 15.24 -17.26
C SER A 195 -8.96 13.80 -17.40
N LEU A 196 -9.55 12.83 -16.69
CA LEU A 196 -9.22 11.41 -16.85
C LEU A 196 -9.81 10.80 -18.13
N ALA A 197 -10.95 11.29 -18.59
CA ALA A 197 -11.55 10.86 -19.84
C ALA A 197 -10.65 11.19 -21.05
N ASP A 198 -9.91 12.31 -20.99
CA ASP A 198 -8.96 12.75 -22.02
C ASP A 198 -7.68 11.89 -22.12
N LEU A 199 -7.45 10.98 -21.16
CA LEU A 199 -6.36 10.01 -21.25
C LEU A 199 -6.81 8.77 -22.01
N GLU A 200 -6.00 8.34 -22.97
CA GLU A 200 -6.20 7.06 -23.64
C GLU A 200 -5.88 5.90 -22.68
N GLY A 201 -6.83 5.00 -22.47
CA GLY A 201 -6.71 3.94 -21.49
C GLY A 201 -7.98 3.12 -21.32
N LYS A 202 -7.99 2.26 -20.30
CA LYS A 202 -9.13 1.38 -19.99
C LYS A 202 -9.83 1.89 -18.73
N ASP A 203 -11.08 2.32 -18.87
CA ASP A 203 -11.88 2.69 -17.71
C ASP A 203 -12.22 1.45 -16.86
N VAL A 204 -12.20 1.61 -15.54
CA VAL A 204 -12.53 0.56 -14.57
C VAL A 204 -13.72 1.02 -13.73
N PRO A 205 -14.93 1.10 -14.33
CA PRO A 205 -16.10 1.72 -13.68
C PRO A 205 -16.46 1.05 -12.35
N GLY A 206 -16.25 -0.26 -12.24
CA GLY A 206 -16.55 -1.04 -11.03
C GLY A 206 -15.84 -0.53 -9.77
N ILE A 207 -14.65 0.08 -9.88
CA ILE A 207 -13.98 0.71 -8.73
C ILE A 207 -14.77 1.93 -8.25
N GLY A 208 -15.16 2.83 -9.17
CA GLY A 208 -15.97 4.02 -8.85
C GLY A 208 -17.34 3.66 -8.28
N GLU A 209 -18.00 2.68 -8.89
CA GLU A 209 -19.31 2.18 -8.45
C GLU A 209 -19.24 1.56 -7.06
N TYR A 210 -18.24 0.71 -6.82
CA TYR A 210 -18.07 0.07 -5.52
C TYR A 210 -17.74 1.07 -4.42
N MET A 211 -16.89 2.07 -4.69
CA MET A 211 -16.63 3.17 -3.73
C MET A 211 -17.92 3.90 -3.36
N ARG A 212 -18.73 4.30 -4.34
CA ARG A 212 -20.03 4.96 -4.08
C ARG A 212 -20.96 4.08 -3.24
N TRP A 213 -21.14 2.83 -3.66
CA TRP A 213 -22.01 1.88 -2.97
C TRP A 213 -21.55 1.63 -1.53
N ARG A 214 -20.26 1.32 -1.33
CA ARG A 214 -19.71 1.00 -0.02
C ARG A 214 -19.76 2.19 0.95
N THR A 215 -19.50 3.39 0.45
CA THR A 215 -19.53 4.60 1.29
C THR A 215 -20.93 5.17 1.48
N SER A 216 -21.94 4.70 0.73
CA SER A 216 -23.34 5.12 0.91
C SER A 216 -23.90 4.70 2.28
N TYR A 217 -23.34 3.65 2.87
CA TYR A 217 -23.64 3.22 4.24
C TYR A 217 -23.17 4.23 5.30
N TYR A 218 -22.20 5.10 4.99
CA TYR A 218 -21.76 6.19 5.87
C TYR A 218 -22.47 7.50 5.54
N THR A 219 -22.69 7.79 4.26
CA THR A 219 -23.41 8.98 3.81
C THR A 219 -24.04 8.77 2.44
N LEU A 220 -25.35 8.98 2.34
CA LEU A 220 -26.07 8.87 1.06
C LEU A 220 -25.54 9.85 0.00
N ARG A 221 -24.88 10.95 0.40
CA ARG A 221 -24.27 11.91 -0.53
C ARG A 221 -23.15 11.31 -1.37
N SER A 222 -22.56 10.19 -0.96
CA SER A 222 -21.48 9.53 -1.70
C SER A 222 -21.90 9.16 -3.13
N ILE A 223 -23.19 8.88 -3.36
CA ILE A 223 -23.73 8.50 -4.67
C ILE A 223 -23.57 9.60 -5.72
N LEU A 224 -23.44 10.86 -5.30
CA LEU A 224 -23.26 12.01 -6.18
C LEU A 224 -21.80 12.18 -6.64
N SER A 225 -20.86 11.48 -6.01
CA SER A 225 -19.44 11.61 -6.35
C SER A 225 -19.13 10.94 -7.68
N ARG A 226 -18.49 11.67 -8.57
CA ARG A 226 -18.01 11.18 -9.87
C ARG A 226 -16.65 10.49 -9.76
N CYS A 227 -16.38 9.83 -8.64
CA CYS A 227 -15.19 8.99 -8.47
C CYS A 227 -15.13 7.90 -9.53
N MET A 228 -13.93 7.63 -10.03
CA MET A 228 -13.68 6.65 -11.08
C MET A 228 -12.26 6.12 -10.99
N ALA A 229 -11.98 5.07 -11.75
CA ALA A 229 -10.62 4.59 -11.95
C ALA A 229 -10.38 4.30 -13.43
N LYS A 230 -9.12 4.41 -13.84
CA LYS A 230 -8.66 4.19 -15.20
C LYS A 230 -7.27 3.56 -15.20
N VAL A 231 -7.04 2.64 -16.11
CA VAL A 231 -5.69 2.13 -16.40
C VAL A 231 -5.14 2.87 -17.61
N VAL A 232 -3.99 3.50 -17.46
CA VAL A 232 -3.25 4.14 -18.54
C VAL A 232 -1.86 3.53 -18.57
N GLU A 233 -1.49 2.90 -19.68
CA GLU A 233 -0.25 2.12 -19.80
C GLU A 233 -0.12 1.09 -18.66
N ARG A 234 0.87 1.28 -17.75
CA ARG A 234 1.13 0.43 -16.58
C ARG A 234 0.70 1.08 -15.25
N SER A 235 -0.09 2.14 -15.31
CA SER A 235 -0.55 2.90 -14.15
C SER A 235 -2.03 2.68 -13.91
N LEU A 236 -2.40 2.29 -12.68
CA LEU A 236 -3.77 2.39 -12.19
C LEU A 236 -3.99 3.78 -11.59
N ILE A 237 -4.95 4.52 -12.10
CA ILE A 237 -5.32 5.85 -11.64
C ILE A 237 -6.67 5.77 -10.94
N ILE A 238 -6.80 6.29 -9.71
CA ILE A 238 -8.06 6.29 -8.95
C ILE A 238 -8.36 7.72 -8.49
N ALA A 239 -9.51 8.26 -8.93
CA ALA A 239 -10.03 9.55 -8.49
C ALA A 239 -10.97 9.38 -7.30
N LEU A 240 -10.59 10.00 -6.19
CA LEU A 240 -11.23 9.95 -4.88
C LEU A 240 -11.84 11.32 -4.52
N PRO A 241 -12.80 11.36 -3.58
CA PRO A 241 -13.36 12.63 -3.12
C PRO A 241 -12.30 13.55 -2.49
N GLY A 242 -12.56 14.86 -2.44
CA GLY A 242 -11.60 15.85 -1.94
C GLY A 242 -11.45 15.93 -0.42
N SER A 243 -12.43 15.46 0.37
CA SER A 243 -12.31 15.50 1.83
C SER A 243 -11.50 14.32 2.36
N ARG A 244 -10.63 14.54 3.36
CA ARG A 244 -9.76 13.50 3.94
C ARG A 244 -10.54 12.25 4.34
N LYS A 245 -11.68 12.45 5.03
CA LYS A 245 -12.55 11.35 5.47
C LYS A 245 -13.07 10.54 4.29
N ALA A 246 -13.68 11.20 3.30
CA ALA A 246 -14.29 10.51 2.17
C ALA A 246 -13.24 9.87 1.25
N ALA A 247 -12.07 10.49 1.08
CA ALA A 247 -10.94 9.93 0.35
C ALA A 247 -10.47 8.61 0.97
N LEU A 248 -10.26 8.59 2.29
CA LEU A 248 -9.86 7.38 3.01
C LEU A 248 -10.95 6.30 2.99
N GLU A 249 -12.21 6.65 3.25
CA GLU A 249 -13.33 5.71 3.19
C GLU A 249 -13.45 5.05 1.81
N CYS A 250 -13.27 5.82 0.74
CA CYS A 250 -13.26 5.31 -0.63
C CYS A 250 -12.02 4.44 -0.90
N PHE A 251 -10.83 4.90 -0.51
CA PHE A 251 -9.59 4.13 -0.69
C PHE A 251 -9.66 2.77 0.01
N PHE A 252 -10.03 2.74 1.30
CA PHE A 252 -10.14 1.48 2.06
C PHE A 252 -11.26 0.57 1.56
N ALA A 253 -12.29 1.11 0.90
CA ALA A 253 -13.30 0.28 0.26
C ALA A 253 -12.70 -0.59 -0.86
N VAL A 254 -11.77 -0.05 -1.65
CA VAL A 254 -11.19 -0.73 -2.82
C VAL A 254 -9.77 -1.24 -2.62
N SER A 255 -9.08 -0.85 -1.55
CA SER A 255 -7.70 -1.28 -1.26
C SER A 255 -7.48 -2.80 -1.29
N PRO A 256 -8.45 -3.67 -0.90
CA PRO A 256 -8.24 -5.12 -0.98
C PRO A 256 -7.99 -5.66 -2.39
N VAL A 257 -8.41 -4.94 -3.44
CA VAL A 257 -8.23 -5.38 -4.84
C VAL A 257 -7.14 -4.62 -5.58
N ILE A 258 -6.68 -3.47 -5.05
CA ILE A 258 -5.73 -2.58 -5.75
C ILE A 258 -4.43 -3.31 -6.07
N ARG A 259 -3.85 -4.03 -5.10
CA ARG A 259 -2.57 -4.69 -5.31
C ARG A 259 -2.62 -5.70 -6.46
N HIS A 260 -3.65 -6.54 -6.47
CA HIS A 260 -3.85 -7.52 -7.54
C HIS A 260 -4.03 -6.83 -8.91
N ALA A 261 -4.82 -5.75 -8.96
CA ALA A 261 -4.98 -4.98 -10.19
C ALA A 261 -3.65 -4.42 -10.71
N ILE A 262 -2.81 -3.89 -9.81
CA ILE A 262 -1.48 -3.38 -10.15
C ILE A 262 -0.58 -4.50 -10.66
N GLU A 263 -0.55 -5.66 -10.00
CA GLU A 263 0.25 -6.80 -10.42
C GLU A 263 -0.15 -7.28 -11.83
N ILE A 264 -1.44 -7.24 -12.18
CA ILE A 264 -1.91 -7.51 -13.55
C ILE A 264 -1.42 -6.43 -14.52
N VAL A 265 -1.67 -5.17 -14.20
CA VAL A 265 -1.37 -4.03 -15.10
C VAL A 265 0.13 -3.88 -15.37
N THR A 266 0.96 -4.21 -14.38
CA THR A 266 2.42 -4.15 -14.48
C THR A 266 3.04 -5.43 -15.05
N GLY A 267 2.25 -6.49 -15.26
CA GLY A 267 2.72 -7.79 -15.76
C GLY A 267 3.48 -8.61 -14.71
N LYS A 268 3.36 -8.28 -13.42
CA LYS A 268 3.96 -9.01 -12.29
C LYS A 268 3.15 -10.26 -11.90
N ALA A 269 1.87 -10.31 -12.24
CA ALA A 269 1.04 -11.49 -12.04
C ALA A 269 1.29 -12.54 -13.14
N THR A 270 1.61 -13.77 -12.75
CA THR A 270 1.54 -14.95 -13.64
C THR A 270 0.08 -15.38 -13.81
N GLU A 271 -0.34 -15.68 -15.05
CA GLU A 271 -1.72 -16.00 -15.47
C GLU A 271 -2.60 -16.64 -14.38
N CYS A 272 -3.68 -15.94 -14.01
CA CYS A 272 -4.69 -16.40 -13.05
C CYS A 272 -5.63 -17.46 -13.64
N ALA A 273 -5.11 -18.47 -14.33
CA ALA A 273 -5.91 -19.58 -14.84
C ALA A 273 -6.05 -20.73 -13.82
N HIS A 274 -5.59 -20.59 -12.57
CA HIS A 274 -5.65 -21.67 -11.59
C HIS A 274 -6.31 -21.26 -10.27
N ASN A 275 -7.40 -21.98 -9.98
CA ASN A 275 -8.04 -22.22 -8.68
C ASN A 275 -9.06 -21.18 -8.18
N HIS A 276 -10.21 -21.12 -8.85
CA HIS A 276 -11.49 -20.95 -8.15
C HIS A 276 -12.23 -22.30 -8.14
N LYS A 277 -12.05 -23.06 -7.06
CA LYS A 277 -13.00 -24.05 -6.55
C LYS A 277 -13.20 -23.78 -5.07
#